data_AF-A0A7C2E4I0-F1
#
_entry.id   AF-A0A7C2E4I0-F1
#
_cell.length_a   1.000
_cell.length_b   1.000
_cell.length_c   1.000
_cell.angle_alpha   90.00
_cell.angle_beta   90.00
_cell.angle_gamma   90.00
#
_symmetry.space_group_name_H-M   'P 1'
#
loop_
_entity.id
_entity.type
_entity.pdbx_description
1 polymer ?
#
loop_
_entity_poly.entity_id
_entity_poly.type
_entity_poly.pdbx_seq_one_letter_code
_entity_poly.pdbx_strand_id
1 'polypeptide(L)'
;MKMVNTVELKNRTNALLRQVARGEAVIVTRRGKPVAALTRLTDAGLEEFVLRYASQAATGAAAGPQPEVPPKYRYMSLAAPFGTLFVAYGPGGPVMVGQAGSPAAFEREAERVLGSAPVADTEPPADLRAQILKTVLDHAPYRGPLDLSLVPPFERAVLQALRRIPPGQVRTYGEIARAVGRPSAARAVGTACARNPLPLLIPCHRVVRSDGKLGGYSLRGGVVLKRQLLEAEGALPALLPLSR
;
A
#
# COMPACT_ATOMS: atom_id res chain seq x y z
N MET A 1 -26.01 43.59 -2.46
CA MET A 1 -25.51 42.26 -2.89
C MET A 1 -25.77 41.28 -1.76
N LYS A 2 -26.79 40.42 -1.86
CA LYS A 2 -27.16 39.50 -0.77
C LYS A 2 -26.19 38.33 -0.73
N MET A 3 -25.64 38.02 0.45
CA MET A 3 -24.76 36.88 0.67
C MET A 3 -25.52 35.57 0.40
N VAL A 4 -24.93 34.69 -0.42
CA VAL A 4 -25.48 33.36 -0.73
C VAL A 4 -24.89 32.36 0.27
N ASN A 5 -25.76 31.64 0.98
CA ASN A 5 -25.36 30.66 1.98
C ASN A 5 -25.00 29.31 1.33
N THR A 6 -23.87 28.73 1.72
CA THR A 6 -23.34 27.46 1.17
C THR A 6 -23.35 26.37 2.24
N VAL A 7 -23.81 25.16 1.91
CA VAL A 7 -23.88 24.02 2.87
C VAL A 7 -23.26 22.74 2.28
N GLU A 8 -22.51 22.00 3.10
CA GLU A 8 -21.80 20.77 2.73
C GLU A 8 -22.59 19.50 3.16
N LEU A 9 -22.68 18.54 2.24
CA LEU A 9 -23.59 17.38 2.25
C LEU A 9 -23.39 16.31 3.34
N LYS A 10 -22.53 16.54 4.34
CA LYS A 10 -22.12 15.45 5.24
C LYS A 10 -22.97 15.23 6.49
N ASN A 11 -23.85 16.13 6.93
CA ASN A 11 -24.74 15.87 8.12
C ASN A 11 -25.86 16.91 8.37
N ARG A 12 -26.46 17.56 7.36
CA ARG A 12 -27.43 18.66 7.57
C ARG A 12 -28.67 18.66 6.66
N THR A 13 -29.22 17.49 6.34
CA THR A 13 -30.47 17.34 5.56
C THR A 13 -31.62 18.16 6.16
N ASN A 14 -31.76 18.17 7.48
CA ASN A 14 -32.85 18.89 8.17
C ASN A 14 -32.70 20.42 8.17
N ALA A 15 -31.48 20.96 8.04
CA ALA A 15 -31.26 22.41 7.96
C ALA A 15 -31.54 22.95 6.55
N LEU A 16 -31.20 22.15 5.54
CA LEU A 16 -31.47 22.43 4.13
C LEU A 16 -32.97 22.50 3.85
N LEU A 17 -33.76 21.57 4.38
CA LEU A 17 -35.22 21.54 4.22
C LEU A 17 -35.91 22.78 4.82
N ARG A 18 -35.44 23.29 5.97
CA ARG A 18 -36.00 24.50 6.62
C ARG A 18 -35.64 25.82 5.93
N GLN A 19 -34.55 25.87 5.15
CA GLN A 19 -34.17 27.05 4.39
C GLN A 19 -34.91 27.11 3.05
N VAL A 20 -35.04 25.97 2.38
CA VAL A 20 -35.83 25.84 1.15
C VAL A 20 -37.31 26.15 1.40
N ALA A 21 -37.89 25.68 2.52
CA ALA A 21 -39.28 25.98 2.89
C ALA A 21 -39.58 27.48 3.10
N ARG A 22 -38.54 28.31 3.28
CA ARG A 22 -38.65 29.79 3.40
C ARG A 22 -38.46 30.52 2.07
N GLY A 23 -38.32 29.80 0.95
CA GLY A 23 -38.22 30.37 -0.39
C GLY A 23 -36.84 30.97 -0.72
N GLU A 24 -35.81 30.64 0.05
CA GLU A 24 -34.44 31.10 -0.18
C GLU A 24 -33.70 30.17 -1.15
N ALA A 25 -32.87 30.75 -2.04
CA ALA A 25 -32.06 29.97 -2.97
C ALA A 25 -30.89 29.30 -2.23
N VAL A 26 -30.75 27.98 -2.37
CA VAL A 26 -29.71 27.19 -1.70
C VAL A 26 -28.78 26.56 -2.74
N ILE A 27 -27.47 26.82 -2.63
CA ILE A 27 -26.45 26.16 -3.44
C ILE A 27 -25.92 24.95 -2.67
N VAL A 28 -26.14 23.76 -3.23
CA VAL A 28 -25.63 22.50 -2.70
C VAL A 28 -24.22 22.30 -3.21
N THR A 29 -23.27 22.02 -2.32
CA THR A 29 -21.88 21.77 -2.68
C THR A 29 -21.41 20.38 -2.24
N ARG A 30 -20.45 19.82 -2.99
CA ARG A 30 -19.74 18.59 -2.65
C ARG A 30 -18.24 18.86 -2.71
N ARG A 31 -17.53 18.69 -1.57
CA ARG A 31 -16.10 19.03 -1.44
C ARG A 31 -15.78 20.46 -1.90
N GLY A 32 -16.64 21.42 -1.52
CA GLY A 32 -16.48 22.84 -1.86
C GLY A 32 -16.85 23.23 -3.30
N LYS A 33 -17.24 22.29 -4.17
CA LYS A 33 -17.70 22.60 -5.54
C LYS A 33 -19.23 22.63 -5.62
N PRO A 34 -19.85 23.63 -6.27
CA PRO A 34 -21.30 23.67 -6.48
C PRO A 34 -21.74 22.51 -7.36
N VAL A 35 -22.72 21.75 -6.89
CA VAL A 35 -23.29 20.59 -7.59
C VAL A 35 -24.77 20.76 -7.92
N ALA A 36 -25.48 21.66 -7.24
CA ALA A 36 -26.85 22.05 -7.59
C ALA A 36 -27.20 23.43 -7.00
N ALA A 37 -28.18 24.10 -7.59
CA ALA A 37 -28.82 25.28 -7.00
C ALA A 37 -30.33 25.06 -6.96
N LEU A 38 -30.93 25.19 -5.78
CA LEU A 38 -32.36 25.04 -5.55
C LEU A 38 -32.94 26.42 -5.31
N THR A 39 -33.74 26.93 -6.25
CA THR A 39 -34.30 28.29 -6.20
C THR A 39 -35.72 28.33 -5.64
N ARG A 40 -36.55 27.31 -5.89
CA ARG A 40 -37.80 26.99 -5.17
C ARG A 40 -38.11 25.50 -5.39
N LEU A 41 -38.64 24.83 -4.37
CA LEU A 41 -39.21 23.49 -4.51
C LEU A 41 -40.70 23.60 -4.21
N THR A 42 -41.54 23.40 -5.22
CA THR A 42 -42.95 23.07 -5.01
C THR A 42 -43.03 21.66 -4.42
N ASP A 43 -44.10 21.30 -3.71
CA ASP A 43 -44.26 19.95 -3.15
C ASP A 43 -44.09 18.86 -4.23
N ALA A 44 -44.61 19.11 -5.44
CA ALA A 44 -44.42 18.25 -6.60
C ALA A 44 -42.95 18.16 -7.06
N GLY A 45 -42.19 19.27 -7.00
CA GLY A 45 -40.76 19.27 -7.35
C GLY A 45 -39.88 18.59 -6.31
N LEU A 46 -40.30 18.59 -5.04
CA LEU A 46 -39.64 17.84 -3.97
C LEU A 46 -39.93 16.34 -4.10
N GLU A 47 -41.17 15.95 -4.37
CA GLU A 47 -41.53 14.56 -4.67
C GLU A 47 -40.76 14.05 -5.89
N GLU A 48 -40.69 14.82 -6.96
CA GLU A 48 -39.94 14.42 -8.16
C GLU A 48 -38.44 14.26 -7.88
N PHE A 49 -37.86 15.15 -7.07
CA PHE A 49 -36.45 15.05 -6.66
C PHE A 49 -36.19 13.84 -5.75
N VAL A 50 -37.07 13.59 -4.77
CA VAL A 50 -36.97 12.43 -3.87
C VAL A 50 -37.17 11.14 -4.64
N LEU A 51 -38.08 11.09 -5.61
CA LEU A 51 -38.28 9.95 -6.51
C LEU A 51 -37.08 9.75 -7.44
N ARG A 52 -36.45 10.81 -7.95
CA ARG A 52 -35.19 10.72 -8.70
C ARG A 52 -34.03 10.23 -7.84
N TYR A 53 -33.94 10.70 -6.61
CA TYR A 53 -32.88 10.32 -5.68
C TYR A 53 -33.05 8.88 -5.17
N ALA A 54 -34.28 8.49 -4.82
CA ALA A 54 -34.64 7.14 -4.41
C ALA A 54 -34.53 6.15 -5.58
N SER A 55 -34.87 6.56 -6.81
CA SER A 55 -34.64 5.74 -7.99
C SER A 55 -33.15 5.62 -8.30
N GLN A 56 -32.33 6.66 -8.19
CA GLN A 56 -30.86 6.58 -8.30
C GLN A 56 -30.18 5.82 -7.14
N ALA A 57 -30.82 5.74 -5.98
CA ALA A 57 -30.35 4.94 -4.84
C ALA A 57 -30.79 3.47 -4.92
N ALA A 58 -31.94 3.19 -5.56
CA ALA A 58 -32.49 1.85 -5.75
C ALA A 58 -31.98 1.19 -7.04
N THR A 59 -31.78 1.96 -8.11
CA THR A 59 -30.97 1.58 -9.26
C THR A 59 -29.55 2.03 -8.99
N GLY A 60 -28.78 1.19 -8.31
CA GLY A 60 -27.31 1.23 -8.38
C GLY A 60 -26.78 0.93 -9.79
N ALA A 61 -27.43 1.46 -10.84
CA ALA A 61 -26.88 1.59 -12.15
C ALA A 61 -25.85 2.70 -12.05
N ALA A 62 -24.61 2.26 -11.87
CA ALA A 62 -23.42 3.01 -12.13
C ALA A 62 -23.65 4.01 -13.27
N ALA A 63 -23.13 5.24 -13.09
CA ALA A 63 -22.78 6.07 -14.22
C ALA A 63 -22.17 5.14 -15.28
N GLY A 64 -22.80 5.06 -16.46
CA GLY A 64 -22.38 4.14 -17.52
C GLY A 64 -20.86 4.24 -17.68
N PRO A 65 -20.16 3.10 -17.89
CA PRO A 65 -18.72 3.02 -17.70
C PRO A 65 -18.05 4.15 -18.48
N GLN A 66 -17.65 5.19 -17.75
CA GLN A 66 -16.49 5.99 -18.14
C GLN A 66 -15.41 4.94 -18.38
N PRO A 67 -14.70 4.93 -19.53
CA PRO A 67 -13.63 3.95 -19.75
C PRO A 67 -12.73 4.00 -18.52
N GLU A 68 -12.86 2.97 -17.68
CA GLU A 68 -12.26 2.94 -16.36
C GLU A 68 -10.79 2.77 -16.66
N VAL A 69 -10.03 3.87 -16.58
CA VAL A 69 -8.59 3.82 -16.81
C VAL A 69 -8.08 2.72 -15.89
N PRO A 70 -7.53 1.62 -16.43
CA PRO A 70 -7.22 0.46 -15.62
C PRO A 70 -6.30 0.92 -14.49
N PRO A 71 -6.56 0.50 -13.24
CA PRO A 71 -5.82 1.00 -12.11
C PRO A 71 -4.34 0.72 -12.33
N LYS A 72 -3.50 1.76 -12.17
CA LYS A 72 -2.05 1.67 -12.39
C LYS A 72 -1.42 0.54 -11.57
N TYR A 73 -1.94 0.32 -10.36
CA TYR A 73 -1.52 -0.74 -9.46
C TYR A 73 -2.74 -1.50 -8.95
N ARG A 74 -2.57 -2.81 -8.78
CA ARG A 74 -3.49 -3.70 -8.10
C ARG A 74 -2.81 -4.26 -6.85
N TYR A 75 -3.55 -4.83 -5.92
CA TYR A 75 -2.94 -5.52 -4.78
C TYR A 75 -3.66 -6.80 -4.41
N MET A 76 -2.91 -7.73 -3.84
CA MET A 76 -3.43 -8.94 -3.21
C MET A 76 -3.07 -8.96 -1.72
N SER A 77 -3.90 -9.61 -0.91
CA SER A 77 -3.58 -9.92 0.48
C SER A 77 -3.28 -11.41 0.65
N LEU A 78 -2.33 -11.73 1.51
CA LEU A 78 -2.00 -13.10 1.89
C LEU A 78 -1.84 -13.20 3.41
N ALA A 79 -2.23 -14.35 3.96
CA ALA A 79 -1.93 -14.69 5.34
C ALA A 79 -0.48 -15.16 5.44
N ALA A 80 0.25 -14.66 6.43
CA ALA A 80 1.57 -15.13 6.80
C ALA A 80 1.63 -15.41 8.31
N PRO A 81 2.58 -16.22 8.81
CA PRO A 81 2.72 -16.52 10.24
C PRO A 81 2.88 -15.29 11.14
N PHE A 82 3.31 -14.16 10.58
CA PHE A 82 3.53 -12.88 11.27
C PHE A 82 2.48 -11.82 10.90
N GLY A 83 1.30 -12.25 10.44
CA GLY A 83 0.15 -11.41 10.12
C GLY A 83 -0.11 -11.24 8.61
N THR A 84 -1.15 -10.50 8.27
CA THR A 84 -1.54 -10.25 6.88
C THR A 84 -0.51 -9.39 6.17
N LEU A 85 -0.03 -9.87 5.02
CA LEU A 85 0.76 -9.09 4.09
C LEU A 85 -0.10 -8.64 2.92
N PHE A 86 0.18 -7.43 2.46
CA PHE A 86 -0.38 -6.86 1.25
C PHE A 86 0.76 -6.69 0.24
N VAL A 87 0.51 -7.09 -1.00
CA VAL A 87 1.47 -6.94 -2.09
C VAL A 87 0.79 -6.15 -3.19
N ALA A 88 1.25 -4.92 -3.41
CA ALA A 88 0.88 -4.13 -4.57
C ALA A 88 1.80 -4.47 -5.76
N TYR A 89 1.22 -4.55 -6.95
CA TYR A 89 1.91 -4.86 -8.19
C TYR A 89 1.29 -4.09 -9.36
N GLY A 90 2.10 -3.88 -10.39
CA GLY A 90 1.67 -3.33 -11.68
C GLY A 90 2.26 -4.16 -12.82
N PRO A 91 2.28 -3.61 -14.05
CA PRO A 91 2.83 -4.31 -15.22
C PRO A 91 4.30 -4.76 -15.06
N GLY A 92 5.08 -4.07 -14.23
CA GLY A 92 6.48 -4.42 -13.93
C GLY A 92 6.67 -5.48 -12.84
N GLY A 93 5.58 -6.03 -12.28
CA GLY A 93 5.59 -6.96 -11.14
C GLY A 93 5.32 -6.28 -9.80
N PRO A 94 5.61 -6.97 -8.67
CA PRO A 94 5.50 -6.40 -7.33
C PRO A 94 6.29 -5.09 -7.20
N VAL A 95 5.65 -4.07 -6.64
CA VAL A 95 6.23 -2.74 -6.41
C VAL A 95 6.31 -2.40 -4.92
N MET A 96 5.43 -2.99 -4.10
CA MET A 96 5.41 -2.73 -2.66
C MET A 96 4.85 -3.93 -1.89
N VAL A 97 5.50 -4.28 -0.78
CA VAL A 97 5.02 -5.23 0.24
C VAL A 97 4.91 -4.48 1.57
N GLY A 98 3.76 -4.63 2.24
CA GLY A 98 3.53 -4.01 3.54
C GLY A 98 2.63 -4.84 4.46
N GLN A 99 2.70 -4.54 5.75
CA GLN A 99 1.74 -5.01 6.75
C GLN A 99 0.86 -3.84 7.16
N ALA A 100 -0.45 -4.06 7.21
CA ALA A 100 -1.42 -3.07 7.64
C ALA A 100 -2.53 -3.72 8.45
N GLY A 101 -3.16 -2.95 9.34
CA GLY A 101 -4.29 -3.43 10.14
C GLY A 101 -5.58 -3.60 9.33
N SER A 102 -5.65 -3.04 8.13
CA SER A 102 -6.78 -3.17 7.21
C SER A 102 -6.38 -2.88 5.77
N PRO A 103 -7.18 -3.32 4.78
CA PRO A 103 -6.95 -2.99 3.37
C PRO A 103 -6.90 -1.47 3.12
N ALA A 104 -7.84 -0.72 3.69
CA ALA A 104 -7.87 0.75 3.56
C ALA A 104 -6.63 1.44 4.14
N ALA A 105 -6.01 0.88 5.20
CA ALA A 105 -4.77 1.41 5.74
C ALA A 105 -3.59 1.15 4.80
N PHE A 106 -3.54 -0.03 4.17
CA PHE A 106 -2.55 -0.34 3.15
C PHE A 106 -2.71 0.55 1.92
N GLU A 107 -3.93 0.73 1.42
CA GLU A 107 -4.23 1.55 0.24
C GLU A 107 -3.76 3.00 0.42
N ARG A 108 -4.00 3.63 1.59
CA ARG A 108 -3.53 4.99 1.88
C ARG A 108 -2.00 5.10 1.91
N GLU A 109 -1.34 4.12 2.51
CA GLU A 109 0.13 4.10 2.57
C GLU A 109 0.73 3.86 1.18
N ALA A 110 0.15 2.95 0.41
CA ALA A 110 0.55 2.70 -0.96
C ALA A 110 0.30 3.92 -1.86
N GLU A 111 -0.81 4.64 -1.71
CA GLU A 111 -1.06 5.90 -2.43
C GLU A 111 0.01 6.95 -2.13
N ARG A 112 0.37 7.10 -0.85
CA ARG A 112 1.42 8.03 -0.40
C ARG A 112 2.78 7.72 -1.01
N VAL A 113 3.11 6.44 -1.19
CA VAL A 113 4.42 5.98 -1.70
C VAL A 113 4.44 5.92 -3.23
N LEU A 114 3.37 5.40 -3.84
CA LEU A 114 3.29 5.09 -5.27
C LEU A 114 2.68 6.24 -6.10
N GLY A 115 2.09 7.24 -5.44
CA GLY A 115 1.36 8.34 -6.07
C GLY A 115 0.00 7.94 -6.66
N SER A 116 -0.44 6.70 -6.44
CA SER A 116 -1.74 6.20 -6.89
C SER A 116 -2.18 5.07 -5.96
N ALA A 117 -3.41 5.14 -5.45
CA ALA A 117 -3.98 4.08 -4.63
C ALA A 117 -4.11 2.79 -5.45
N PRO A 118 -3.58 1.65 -4.97
CA PRO A 118 -3.81 0.38 -5.63
C PRO A 118 -5.25 -0.10 -5.38
N VAL A 119 -5.80 -0.85 -6.32
CA VAL A 119 -7.15 -1.46 -6.18
C VAL A 119 -7.01 -2.94 -5.82
N ALA A 120 -7.89 -3.45 -4.96
CA ALA A 120 -7.91 -4.86 -4.61
C ALA A 120 -8.10 -5.73 -5.85
N ASP A 121 -7.28 -6.77 -5.99
CA ASP A 121 -7.43 -7.79 -7.02
C ASP A 121 -8.06 -9.04 -6.44
N THR A 122 -9.28 -9.34 -6.88
CA THR A 122 -9.97 -10.58 -6.52
C THR A 122 -9.42 -11.79 -7.27
N GLU A 123 -8.77 -11.56 -8.43
CA GLU A 123 -8.23 -12.59 -9.31
C GLU A 123 -6.78 -12.27 -9.69
N PRO A 124 -5.85 -12.22 -8.70
CA PRO A 124 -4.44 -11.98 -8.98
C PRO A 124 -3.87 -13.05 -9.91
N PRO A 125 -2.89 -12.72 -10.78
CA PRO A 125 -2.26 -13.69 -11.66
C PRO A 125 -1.75 -14.90 -10.87
N ALA A 126 -2.20 -16.10 -11.25
CA ALA A 126 -1.97 -17.32 -10.48
C ALA A 126 -0.48 -17.60 -10.23
N ASP A 127 0.36 -17.42 -11.25
CA ASP A 127 1.81 -17.62 -11.17
C ASP A 127 2.48 -16.63 -10.21
N LEU A 128 2.05 -15.37 -10.24
CA LEU A 128 2.56 -14.34 -9.34
C LEU A 128 2.20 -14.68 -7.89
N ARG A 129 0.93 -14.99 -7.64
CA ARG A 129 0.44 -15.37 -6.32
C ARG A 129 1.15 -16.61 -5.79
N ALA A 130 1.32 -17.64 -6.62
CA ALA A 130 2.01 -18.88 -6.25
C ALA A 130 3.48 -18.63 -5.88
N GLN A 131 4.21 -17.82 -6.67
CA GLN A 131 5.60 -17.49 -6.38
C GLN A 131 5.75 -16.66 -5.09
N ILE A 132 4.85 -15.71 -4.84
CA ILE A 132 4.85 -14.92 -3.60
C ILE A 132 4.58 -15.83 -2.40
N LEU A 133 3.57 -16.69 -2.47
CA LEU A 133 3.26 -17.64 -1.39
C LEU A 133 4.45 -18.54 -1.10
N LYS A 134 5.08 -19.12 -2.12
CA LYS A 134 6.29 -19.94 -1.96
C LYS A 134 7.44 -19.15 -1.31
N THR A 135 7.58 -17.87 -1.64
CA THR A 135 8.62 -17.01 -1.05
C THR A 135 8.34 -16.71 0.41
N VAL A 136 7.08 -16.45 0.77
CA VAL A 136 6.68 -16.04 2.11
C VAL A 136 6.58 -17.23 3.06
N LEU A 137 6.11 -18.38 2.60
CA LEU A 137 5.88 -19.58 3.41
C LEU A 137 7.09 -20.52 3.42
N ASP A 138 7.72 -20.73 2.26
CA ASP A 138 8.81 -21.70 2.10
C ASP A 138 10.19 -21.03 2.01
N HIS A 139 10.26 -19.71 2.19
CA HIS A 139 11.48 -18.92 2.09
C HIS A 139 12.21 -19.03 0.74
N ALA A 140 11.52 -19.54 -0.29
CA ALA A 140 12.08 -19.74 -1.62
C ALA A 140 12.43 -18.39 -2.26
N PRO A 141 13.53 -18.28 -3.03
CA PRO A 141 13.84 -17.03 -3.71
C PRO A 141 12.77 -16.63 -4.72
N TYR A 142 12.28 -15.39 -4.63
CA TYR A 142 11.44 -14.81 -5.68
C TYR A 142 12.28 -14.45 -6.92
N ARG A 143 12.01 -15.16 -8.03
CA ARG A 143 12.77 -15.01 -9.30
C ARG A 143 12.06 -14.18 -10.36
N GLY A 144 10.79 -13.83 -10.15
CA GLY A 144 10.03 -13.00 -11.08
C GLY A 144 10.56 -11.55 -11.20
N PRO A 145 9.97 -10.77 -12.11
CA PRO A 145 10.24 -9.34 -12.22
C PRO A 145 9.79 -8.61 -10.96
N LEU A 146 10.49 -7.52 -10.64
CA LEU A 146 10.18 -6.60 -9.54
C LEU A 146 10.25 -5.18 -10.08
N ASP A 147 9.26 -4.36 -9.75
CA ASP A 147 9.25 -2.96 -10.11
C ASP A 147 10.05 -2.16 -9.08
N LEU A 148 11.26 -1.75 -9.48
CA LEU A 148 12.14 -0.88 -8.70
C LEU A 148 12.27 0.52 -9.32
N SER A 149 11.31 0.92 -10.17
CA SER A 149 11.34 2.19 -10.91
C SER A 149 11.40 3.40 -9.96
N LEU A 150 10.68 3.34 -8.84
CA LEU A 150 10.65 4.37 -7.79
C LEU A 150 11.86 4.32 -6.84
N VAL A 151 12.72 3.30 -6.94
CA VAL A 151 13.89 3.15 -6.07
C VAL A 151 15.08 3.89 -6.66
N PRO A 152 15.79 4.73 -5.89
CA PRO A 152 16.96 5.45 -6.38
C PRO A 152 18.10 4.51 -6.82
N PRO A 153 19.02 4.95 -7.68
CA PRO A 153 19.98 4.06 -8.35
C PRO A 153 20.88 3.25 -7.40
N PHE A 154 21.38 3.86 -6.32
CA PHE A 154 22.26 3.16 -5.37
C PHE A 154 21.49 2.10 -4.59
N GLU A 155 20.34 2.44 -4.03
CA GLU A 155 19.44 1.53 -3.32
C GLU A 155 19.02 0.39 -4.25
N ARG A 156 18.69 0.68 -5.51
CA ARG A 156 18.36 -0.34 -6.52
C ARG A 156 19.49 -1.35 -6.70
N ALA A 157 20.74 -0.88 -6.83
CA ALA A 157 21.91 -1.74 -6.93
C ALA A 157 22.10 -2.61 -5.68
N VAL A 158 21.89 -2.03 -4.49
CA VAL A 158 21.92 -2.76 -3.22
C VAL A 158 20.84 -3.84 -3.19
N LEU A 159 19.58 -3.49 -3.44
CA LEU A 159 18.45 -4.43 -3.44
C LEU A 159 18.66 -5.58 -4.44
N GLN A 160 19.21 -5.30 -5.62
CA GLN A 160 19.59 -6.32 -6.60
C GLN A 160 20.70 -7.25 -6.08
N ALA A 161 21.68 -6.73 -5.34
CA ALA A 161 22.69 -7.57 -4.68
C ALA A 161 22.05 -8.45 -3.59
N LEU A 162 21.09 -7.92 -2.83
CA LEU A 162 20.37 -8.68 -1.79
C LEU A 162 19.61 -9.88 -2.36
N ARG A 163 18.99 -9.73 -3.53
CA ARG A 163 18.27 -10.82 -4.23
C ARG A 163 19.14 -12.04 -4.53
N ARG A 164 20.47 -11.87 -4.58
CA ARG A 164 21.41 -12.97 -4.87
C ARG A 164 21.79 -13.77 -3.63
N ILE A 165 21.41 -13.34 -2.43
CA ILE A 165 21.71 -14.05 -1.19
C ILE A 165 20.72 -15.22 -1.08
N PRO A 166 21.17 -16.49 -1.17
CA PRO A 166 20.27 -17.63 -1.07
C PRO A 166 19.76 -17.82 0.37
N PRO A 167 18.66 -18.56 0.58
CA PRO A 167 18.21 -18.97 1.91
C PRO A 167 19.32 -19.77 2.59
N GLY A 168 19.42 -19.67 3.92
CA GLY A 168 20.46 -20.34 4.69
C GLY A 168 21.82 -19.61 4.69
N GLN A 169 21.93 -18.48 3.98
CA GLN A 169 23.15 -17.68 3.97
C GLN A 169 22.88 -16.24 4.39
N VAL A 170 23.88 -15.65 5.03
CA VAL A 170 23.90 -14.22 5.38
C VAL A 170 25.05 -13.50 4.69
N ARG A 171 24.91 -12.19 4.55
CA ARG A 171 26.01 -11.27 4.19
C ARG A 171 26.04 -10.10 5.16
N THR A 172 27.22 -9.52 5.36
CA THR A 172 27.35 -8.30 6.15
C THR A 172 27.01 -7.07 5.29
N TYR A 173 26.61 -5.97 5.94
CA TYR A 173 26.44 -4.69 5.24
C TYR A 173 27.69 -4.27 4.45
N GLY A 174 28.89 -4.56 4.98
CA GLY A 174 30.17 -4.26 4.31
C GLY A 174 30.44 -5.17 3.10
N GLU A 175 30.04 -6.43 3.14
CA GLU A 175 30.13 -7.33 1.98
C GLU A 175 29.24 -6.88 0.84
N ILE A 176 28.01 -6.46 1.14
CA ILE A 176 27.11 -5.89 0.13
C ILE A 176 27.67 -4.57 -0.41
N ALA A 177 28.21 -3.71 0.45
CA ALA A 177 28.84 -2.45 0.04
C ALA A 177 30.01 -2.70 -0.95
N ARG A 178 30.84 -3.71 -0.68
CA ARG A 178 31.90 -4.17 -1.60
C ARG A 178 31.31 -4.72 -2.90
N ALA A 179 30.28 -5.56 -2.83
CA ALA A 179 29.65 -6.18 -4.00
C ALA A 179 29.01 -5.16 -4.96
N VAL A 180 28.60 -3.99 -4.47
CA VAL A 180 28.07 -2.88 -5.30
C VAL A 180 29.13 -1.83 -5.68
N GLY A 181 30.41 -2.12 -5.45
CA GLY A 181 31.52 -1.23 -5.83
C GLY A 181 31.64 0.02 -4.95
N ARG A 182 31.11 0.00 -3.73
CA ARG A 182 31.17 1.12 -2.76
C ARG A 182 31.62 0.63 -1.37
N PRO A 183 32.90 0.21 -1.19
CA PRO A 183 33.35 -0.48 0.02
C PRO A 183 33.10 0.27 1.35
N SER A 184 33.10 1.61 1.34
CA SER A 184 32.85 2.45 2.52
C SER A 184 31.37 2.69 2.83
N ALA A 185 30.44 2.15 2.02
CA ALA A 185 29.01 2.50 2.07
C ALA A 185 28.15 1.59 2.97
N ALA A 186 28.73 0.88 3.95
CA ALA A 186 27.99 -0.08 4.79
C ALA A 186 26.77 0.55 5.50
N ARG A 187 26.89 1.80 5.99
CA ARG A 187 25.75 2.52 6.59
C ARG A 187 24.65 2.81 5.57
N ALA A 188 25.03 3.23 4.36
CA ALA A 188 24.08 3.49 3.27
C ALA A 188 23.37 2.22 2.80
N VAL A 189 24.07 1.07 2.78
CA VAL A 189 23.45 -0.25 2.57
C VAL A 189 22.41 -0.54 3.66
N GLY A 190 22.71 -0.21 4.92
CA GLY A 190 21.75 -0.32 6.03
C GLY A 190 20.48 0.48 5.78
N THR A 191 20.61 1.74 5.33
CA THR A 191 19.47 2.58 4.93
C THR A 191 18.67 1.98 3.77
N ALA A 192 19.36 1.46 2.74
CA ALA A 192 18.72 0.79 1.61
C ALA A 192 17.92 -0.46 2.06
N CYS A 193 18.45 -1.23 3.01
CA CYS A 193 17.74 -2.38 3.59
C CYS A 193 16.49 -1.95 4.37
N ALA A 194 16.58 -0.87 5.14
CA ALA A 194 15.46 -0.32 5.91
C ALA A 194 14.35 0.27 5.02
N ARG A 195 14.73 0.77 3.84
CA ARG A 195 13.84 1.33 2.82
C ARG A 195 13.47 0.33 1.73
N ASN A 196 13.73 -0.96 1.93
CA ASN A 196 13.34 -1.99 0.97
C ASN A 196 11.82 -1.96 0.81
N PRO A 197 11.28 -1.63 -0.38
CA PRO A 197 9.83 -1.59 -0.60
C PRO A 197 9.24 -3.00 -0.72
N LEU A 198 10.08 -4.02 -0.89
CA LEU A 198 9.70 -5.39 -1.19
C LEU A 198 10.36 -6.37 -0.20
N PRO A 199 10.19 -6.21 1.13
CA PRO A 199 10.68 -7.19 2.09
C PRO A 199 10.16 -8.59 1.75
N LEU A 200 10.92 -9.62 2.15
CA LEU A 200 10.72 -11.05 1.84
C LEU A 200 11.02 -11.39 0.37
N LEU A 201 10.41 -10.69 -0.60
CA LEU A 201 10.73 -10.88 -2.02
C LEU A 201 12.17 -10.44 -2.33
N ILE A 202 12.61 -9.37 -1.69
CA ILE A 202 14.01 -8.97 -1.58
C ILE A 202 14.45 -9.26 -0.13
N PRO A 203 15.37 -10.21 0.09
CA PRO A 203 15.60 -10.81 1.40
C PRO A 203 16.55 -9.95 2.27
N CYS A 204 16.15 -8.74 2.62
CA CYS A 204 16.97 -7.84 3.47
C CYS A 204 17.15 -8.36 4.91
N HIS A 205 16.38 -9.37 5.34
CA HIS A 205 16.61 -10.09 6.61
C HIS A 205 17.92 -10.89 6.60
N ARG A 206 18.44 -11.27 5.43
CA ARG A 206 19.72 -11.99 5.26
C ARG A 206 20.97 -11.10 5.39
N VAL A 207 20.79 -9.79 5.64
CA VAL A 207 21.90 -8.85 5.84
C VAL A 207 22.11 -8.56 7.31
N VAL A 208 23.31 -8.83 7.83
CA VAL A 208 23.65 -8.71 9.25
C VAL A 208 24.81 -7.75 9.49
N ARG A 209 25.06 -7.42 10.76
CA ARG A 209 26.23 -6.63 11.14
C ARG A 209 27.49 -7.51 11.12
N SER A 210 28.65 -6.89 10.97
CA SER A 210 29.94 -7.60 10.97
C SER A 210 30.31 -8.19 12.34
N ASP A 211 29.70 -7.69 13.42
CA ASP A 211 29.87 -8.20 14.79
C ASP A 211 28.92 -9.38 15.11
N GLY A 212 28.25 -9.95 14.10
CA GLY A 212 27.30 -11.05 14.25
C GLY A 212 25.93 -10.63 14.80
N LYS A 213 25.74 -9.36 15.20
CA LYS A 213 24.46 -8.86 15.72
C LYS A 213 23.46 -8.59 14.59
N LEU A 214 22.18 -8.65 14.91
CA LEU A 214 21.11 -8.28 13.98
C LEU A 214 20.90 -6.76 13.96
N GLY A 215 20.90 -6.18 12.77
CA GLY A 215 20.36 -4.83 12.55
C GLY A 215 18.83 -4.83 12.51
N GLY A 216 18.22 -3.65 12.42
CA GLY A 216 16.77 -3.50 12.29
C GLY A 216 16.17 -4.16 11.04
N TYR A 217 14.84 -4.23 11.01
CA TYR A 217 14.04 -4.81 9.93
C TYR A 217 12.78 -3.98 9.73
N SER A 218 12.36 -3.80 8.48
CA SER A 218 11.31 -2.86 8.10
C SER A 218 9.89 -3.37 8.35
N LEU A 219 9.69 -4.69 8.40
CA LEU A 219 8.40 -5.28 8.72
C LEU A 219 8.07 -5.15 10.21
N ARG A 220 6.78 -5.14 10.53
CA ARG A 220 6.28 -5.18 11.90
C ARG A 220 6.81 -6.44 12.60
N GLY A 221 7.23 -6.28 13.85
CA GLY A 221 8.00 -7.30 14.59
C GLY A 221 9.52 -7.07 14.50
N GLY A 222 9.99 -6.25 13.56
CA GLY A 222 11.34 -5.71 13.54
C GLY A 222 12.43 -6.78 13.66
N VAL A 223 13.39 -6.55 14.55
CA VAL A 223 14.52 -7.46 14.75
C VAL A 223 14.10 -8.87 15.21
N VAL A 224 12.96 -9.00 15.89
CA VAL A 224 12.42 -10.30 16.33
C VAL A 224 11.99 -11.12 15.12
N LEU A 225 11.21 -10.51 14.21
CA LEU A 225 10.80 -11.17 12.97
C LEU A 225 12.02 -11.54 12.10
N LYS A 226 13.01 -10.64 12.01
CA LYS A 226 14.26 -10.93 11.30
C LYS A 226 14.98 -12.15 11.85
N ARG A 227 15.05 -12.29 13.18
CA ARG A 227 15.61 -13.48 13.84
C ARG A 227 14.83 -14.74 13.45
N GLN A 228 13.50 -14.71 13.60
CA GLN A 228 12.64 -15.85 13.26
C GLN A 228 12.80 -16.30 11.81
N LEU A 229 12.90 -15.35 10.86
CA LEU A 229 13.14 -15.67 9.45
C LEU A 229 14.51 -16.30 9.22
N LEU A 230 15.56 -15.83 9.91
CA LEU A 230 16.89 -16.43 9.83
C LEU A 230 16.96 -17.81 10.48
N GLU A 231 16.27 -18.02 11.59
CA GLU A 231 16.15 -19.32 12.27
C GLU A 231 15.44 -20.34 11.38
N ALA A 232 14.32 -19.95 10.76
CA ALA A 232 13.59 -20.81 9.82
C ALA A 232 14.45 -21.19 8.58
N GLU A 233 15.38 -20.32 8.19
CA GLU A 233 16.33 -20.60 7.11
C GLU A 233 17.59 -21.36 7.56
N GLY A 234 17.79 -21.60 8.86
CA GLY A 234 19.03 -22.20 9.39
C GLY A 234 20.25 -21.28 9.30
N ALA A 235 20.05 -19.96 9.24
CA ALA A 235 21.06 -18.95 8.94
C ALA A 235 21.42 -18.03 10.12
N LEU A 236 20.95 -18.34 11.34
CA LEU A 236 21.18 -17.48 12.50
C LEU A 236 22.69 -17.44 12.86
N PRO A 237 23.33 -16.27 12.92
CA PRO A 237 24.75 -16.18 13.28
C PRO A 237 25.01 -16.72 14.70
N ALA A 238 26.06 -17.52 14.86
CA ALA A 238 26.39 -18.25 16.09
C ALA A 238 26.71 -17.38 17.34
N LEU A 239 26.72 -16.05 17.22
CA LEU A 239 27.16 -15.11 18.27
C LEU A 239 26.01 -14.33 18.95
N LEU A 240 24.78 -14.81 18.90
CA LEU A 240 23.66 -14.17 19.61
C LEU A 240 23.41 -14.89 20.95
N PRO A 241 23.79 -14.30 22.11
CA PRO A 241 23.17 -14.72 23.36
C PRO A 241 21.67 -14.43 23.27
N LEU A 242 20.87 -15.42 23.65
CA LEU A 242 19.43 -15.27 23.85
C LEU A 242 19.23 -14.21 24.94
N SER A 243 18.88 -12.99 24.55
CA SER A 243 18.31 -12.03 25.48
C SER A 243 16.98 -12.63 25.95
N ARG A 244 17.01 -13.17 27.17
CA ARG A 244 15.83 -13.57 27.94
C ARG A 244 14.95 -12.35 28.23
#